data_AF-A0A6I3KUY7-F1
#
_entry.id   AF-A0A6I3KUY7-F1
#
_cell.length_a   1.000
_cell.length_b   1.000
_cell.length_c   1.000
_cell.angle_alpha   90.00
_cell.angle_beta   90.00
_cell.angle_gamma   90.00
#
_symmetry.space_group_name_H-M   'P 1'
#
loop_
_entity.id
_entity.type
_entity.pdbx_description
1 polymer ?
#
loop_
_entity_poly.entity_id
_entity_poly.type
_entity_poly.pdbx_seq_one_letter_code
_entity_poly.pdbx_strand_id
1 'polypeptide(L)'
;MTSAPPAPIARERTRILGSERPLDLAATVSPLRRGLGDPCHRETPDGSHWHASRLPSGEVSYRLRQLDRHTVDARAWGPGAEEFLERLPGMLCLDEDVSDFTPEHPTIAEAHRRNPGLRMLRTGLVWEALVPAVLEQKVHTRTAHDSWRKLVWRYGTPAPGPVPQGLRVMPDAETWRHIPSWVYHRANVGPQRSKTIVLASRIASKLEDAAALSHAEAEQRLRTVPGIGVWTAAEIAQRAFGDSDALSVGDFHLAAIVGWTLLNRPIDDDEMVEYLEPLRPHRYRAVRLLGLAGFARKPKFGPRTPYTDHSRI
;
A
#
# COMPACT_ATOMS: atom_id res chain seq x y z
N MET A 1 35.16 27.89 -3.47
CA MET A 1 34.14 26.82 -3.39
C MET A 1 33.71 26.70 -1.94
N THR A 2 32.65 27.42 -1.56
CA THR A 2 32.14 27.44 -0.19
C THR A 2 31.24 26.22 -0.01
N SER A 3 31.72 25.21 0.72
CA SER A 3 30.92 24.05 1.11
C SER A 3 29.74 24.55 1.93
N ALA A 4 28.51 24.27 1.49
CA ALA A 4 27.34 24.41 2.35
C ALA A 4 27.58 23.59 3.64
N PRO A 5 27.18 24.10 4.82
CA PRO A 5 27.26 23.30 6.04
C PRO A 5 26.46 22.01 5.86
N PRO A 6 26.91 20.88 6.43
CA PRO A 6 26.12 19.65 6.40
C PRO A 6 24.75 19.93 7.03
N ALA A 7 23.69 19.49 6.36
CA ALA A 7 22.34 19.60 6.91
C ALA A 7 22.33 18.99 8.33
N PRO A 8 21.65 19.62 9.31
CA PRO A 8 21.60 19.10 10.67
C PRO A 8 21.07 17.67 10.66
N ILE A 9 21.78 16.76 11.32
CA ILE A 9 21.37 15.36 11.48
C ILE A 9 20.00 15.37 12.19
N ALA A 10 18.98 14.78 11.57
CA ALA A 10 17.67 14.72 12.19
C ALA A 10 17.76 13.88 13.48
N ARG A 11 17.18 14.39 14.57
CA ARG A 11 17.22 13.69 15.87
C ARG A 11 16.37 12.42 15.79
N GLU A 12 16.98 11.27 16.06
CA GLU A 12 16.29 9.98 16.13
C GLU A 12 15.22 10.00 17.24
N ARG A 13 14.09 9.35 16.96
CA ARG A 13 13.10 8.93 17.96
C ARG A 13 12.96 7.43 17.88
N THR A 14 12.73 6.78 19.02
CA THR A 14 12.63 5.33 19.12
C THR A 14 11.43 4.92 19.95
N ARG A 15 10.83 3.76 19.62
CA ARG A 15 9.76 3.13 20.39
C ARG A 15 9.87 1.62 20.24
N ILE A 16 9.82 0.89 21.35
CA ILE A 16 9.58 -0.55 21.33
C ILE A 16 8.08 -0.77 21.52
N LEU A 17 7.48 -1.53 20.62
CA LEU A 17 6.05 -1.81 20.61
C LEU A 17 5.81 -3.30 20.85
N GLY A 18 5.07 -3.62 21.91
CA GLY A 18 4.61 -4.97 22.21
C GLY A 18 3.18 -5.21 21.72
N SER A 19 2.85 -6.45 21.39
CA SER A 19 1.54 -6.93 20.95
C SER A 19 1.15 -8.19 21.71
N GLU A 20 -0.09 -8.26 22.19
CA GLU A 20 -0.61 -9.43 22.92
C GLU A 20 -0.69 -10.68 22.04
N ARG A 21 -1.11 -10.50 20.78
CA ARG A 21 -1.17 -11.56 19.77
C ARG A 21 0.09 -11.54 18.90
N PRO A 22 0.51 -12.69 18.33
CA PRO A 22 1.61 -12.72 17.39
C PRO A 22 1.41 -11.75 16.24
N LEU A 23 2.48 -11.13 15.75
CA LEU A 23 2.49 -10.27 14.56
C LEU A 23 3.55 -10.75 13.56
N ASP A 24 3.31 -10.50 12.28
CA ASP A 24 4.27 -10.68 11.19
C ASP A 24 4.43 -9.33 10.50
N LEU A 25 5.51 -8.62 10.84
CA LEU A 25 5.79 -7.28 10.36
C LEU A 25 5.94 -7.27 8.84
N ALA A 26 6.70 -8.22 8.29
CA ALA A 26 6.98 -8.29 6.87
C ALA A 26 5.69 -8.51 6.07
N ALA A 27 4.84 -9.46 6.51
CA ALA A 27 3.55 -9.70 5.89
C ALA A 27 2.61 -8.49 5.99
N THR A 28 2.62 -7.80 7.14
CA THR A 28 1.77 -6.63 7.41
C THR A 28 2.14 -5.45 6.52
N VAL A 29 3.43 -5.07 6.44
CA VAL A 29 3.87 -3.87 5.71
C VAL A 29 4.17 -4.11 4.23
N SER A 30 4.22 -5.37 3.78
CA SER A 30 4.44 -5.72 2.37
C SER A 30 3.59 -4.94 1.35
N PRO A 31 2.33 -4.53 1.61
CA PRO A 31 1.54 -3.77 0.64
C PRO A 31 2.06 -2.36 0.34
N LEU A 32 2.95 -1.81 1.18
CA LEU A 32 3.58 -0.50 0.93
C LEU A 32 4.58 -0.54 -0.22
N ARG A 33 5.17 -1.71 -0.49
CA ARG A 33 6.30 -1.84 -1.41
C ARG A 33 5.85 -1.86 -2.87
N ARG A 34 6.44 -0.99 -3.68
CA ARG A 34 6.26 -0.91 -5.15
C ARG A 34 7.44 -1.52 -5.91
N GLY A 35 7.75 -2.77 -5.58
CA GLY A 35 8.84 -3.56 -6.18
C GLY A 35 10.22 -3.38 -5.51
N LEU A 36 11.26 -3.91 -6.14
CA LEU A 36 12.64 -3.86 -5.59
C LEU A 36 13.31 -2.48 -5.69
N GLY A 37 12.88 -1.66 -6.65
CA GLY A 37 13.46 -0.34 -6.91
C GLY A 37 12.65 0.82 -6.32
N ASP A 38 11.73 0.54 -5.40
CA ASP A 38 10.87 1.55 -4.79
C ASP A 38 11.70 2.62 -4.06
N PRO A 39 11.63 3.90 -4.45
CA PRO A 39 12.37 4.95 -3.76
C PRO A 39 11.83 5.26 -2.35
N CYS A 40 10.59 4.91 -2.04
CA CYS A 40 9.98 5.17 -0.73
C CYS A 40 10.15 4.02 0.26
N HIS A 41 10.61 2.84 -0.19
CA HIS A 41 10.71 1.63 0.63
C HIS A 41 12.03 0.88 0.43
N ARG A 42 12.61 0.35 1.52
CA ARG A 42 13.80 -0.50 1.46
C ARG A 42 13.73 -1.59 2.51
N GLU A 43 13.96 -2.83 2.10
CA GLU A 43 14.32 -3.92 3.02
C GLU A 43 15.85 -4.00 3.13
N THR A 44 16.37 -4.10 4.35
CA THR A 44 17.80 -4.33 4.60
C THR A 44 18.08 -5.77 5.04
N PRO A 45 19.31 -6.31 4.84
CA PRO A 45 19.62 -7.70 5.16
C PRO A 45 19.41 -8.12 6.61
N ASP A 46 19.35 -7.15 7.54
CA ASP A 46 19.06 -7.38 8.96
C ASP A 46 17.55 -7.58 9.26
N GLY A 47 16.72 -7.66 8.22
CA GLY A 47 15.27 -7.83 8.30
C GLY A 47 14.50 -6.54 8.59
N SER A 48 15.15 -5.38 8.47
CA SER A 48 14.46 -4.10 8.72
C SER A 48 13.74 -3.57 7.49
N HIS A 49 12.55 -3.03 7.72
CA HIS A 49 11.76 -2.32 6.73
C HIS A 49 11.93 -0.81 6.94
N TRP A 50 12.50 -0.14 5.95
CA TRP A 50 12.56 1.31 5.88
C TRP A 50 11.47 1.83 4.98
N HIS A 51 10.83 2.91 5.40
CA HIS A 51 9.89 3.64 4.57
C HIS A 51 9.98 5.14 4.85
N ALA A 52 9.54 5.94 3.90
CA ALA A 52 9.46 7.38 4.03
C ALA A 52 8.06 7.87 3.64
N SER A 53 7.49 8.70 4.50
CA SER A 53 6.11 9.18 4.41
C SER A 53 6.01 10.66 4.75
N ARG A 54 4.84 11.25 4.53
CA ARG A 54 4.49 12.62 4.93
C ARG A 54 3.27 12.58 5.84
N LEU A 55 3.49 12.93 7.10
CA LEU A 55 2.42 13.15 8.08
C LEU A 55 2.02 14.64 8.11
N PRO A 56 0.86 14.99 8.72
CA PRO A 56 0.49 16.37 9.01
C PRO A 56 1.60 17.17 9.70
N SER A 57 2.33 16.57 10.66
CA SER A 57 3.45 17.25 11.33
C SER A 57 4.73 17.33 10.50
N GLY A 58 4.77 16.68 9.32
CA GLY A 58 5.82 16.82 8.31
C GLY A 58 6.37 15.49 7.79
N GLU A 59 7.47 15.59 7.03
CA GLU A 59 8.14 14.41 6.46
C GLU A 59 8.73 13.52 7.55
N VAL A 60 8.64 12.21 7.34
CA VAL A 60 9.20 11.20 8.23
C VAL A 60 9.87 10.10 7.42
N SER A 61 11.01 9.64 7.91
CA SER A 61 11.54 8.33 7.57
C SER A 61 11.47 7.45 8.79
N TYR A 62 11.17 6.18 8.61
CA TYR A 62 11.13 5.23 9.71
C TYR A 62 11.72 3.88 9.33
N ARG A 63 12.26 3.21 10.34
CA ARG A 63 12.81 1.86 10.30
C ARG A 63 12.03 1.01 11.29
N LEU A 64 11.42 -0.07 10.80
CA LEU A 64 10.75 -1.07 11.61
C LEU A 64 11.53 -2.37 11.54
N ARG A 65 11.80 -2.98 12.70
CA ARG A 65 12.44 -4.29 12.79
C ARG A 65 11.68 -5.14 13.80
N GLN A 66 11.22 -6.30 13.36
CA GLN A 66 10.63 -7.27 14.27
C GLN A 66 11.73 -7.94 15.09
N LEU A 67 11.59 -7.90 16.43
CA LEU A 67 12.55 -8.49 17.36
C LEU A 67 12.19 -9.95 17.69
N ASP A 68 10.89 -10.20 17.85
CA ASP A 68 10.31 -11.51 18.13
C ASP A 68 8.85 -11.55 17.63
N ARG A 69 8.09 -12.60 17.96
CA ARG A 69 6.69 -12.76 17.52
C ARG A 69 5.73 -11.68 18.03
N HIS A 70 6.11 -10.90 19.03
CA HIS A 70 5.25 -9.96 19.74
C HIS A 70 5.82 -8.54 19.81
N THR A 71 7.07 -8.33 19.37
CA THR A 71 7.78 -7.07 19.59
C THR A 71 8.35 -6.48 18.30
N VAL A 72 8.15 -5.18 18.09
CA VAL A 72 8.73 -4.38 17.00
C VAL A 72 9.57 -3.23 17.57
N ASP A 73 10.83 -3.14 17.13
CA ASP A 73 11.68 -1.95 17.27
C ASP A 73 11.36 -0.96 16.16
N ALA A 74 10.95 0.25 16.55
CA ALA A 74 10.64 1.33 15.63
C ALA A 74 11.54 2.53 15.90
N ARG A 75 12.10 3.06 14.80
CA ARG A 75 12.93 4.25 14.82
C ARG A 75 12.44 5.21 13.75
N ALA A 76 12.44 6.50 14.04
CA ALA A 76 11.94 7.52 13.12
C ALA A 76 12.78 8.80 13.16
N TRP A 77 12.82 9.49 12.03
CA TRP A 77 13.57 10.73 11.81
C TRP A 77 12.72 11.75 11.05
N GLY A 78 12.97 13.03 11.29
CA GLY A 78 12.28 14.15 10.64
C GLY A 78 11.15 14.76 11.49
N PRO A 79 10.53 15.85 11.01
CA PRO A 79 9.44 16.53 11.73
C PRO A 79 8.23 15.62 12.04
N GLY A 80 8.00 14.60 11.21
CA GLY A 80 6.94 13.60 11.40
C GLY A 80 7.26 12.48 12.40
N ALA A 81 8.46 12.44 12.99
CA ALA A 81 8.91 11.27 13.74
C ALA A 81 8.08 10.95 15.00
N GLU A 82 7.67 11.96 15.75
CA GLU A 82 6.91 11.79 16.99
C GLU A 82 5.49 11.33 16.71
N GLU A 83 4.78 12.04 15.82
CA GLU A 83 3.43 11.67 15.37
C GLU A 83 3.42 10.25 14.77
N PHE A 84 4.44 9.88 13.99
CA PHE A 84 4.56 8.53 13.44
C PHE A 84 4.60 7.46 14.53
N LEU A 85 5.47 7.64 15.52
CA LEU A 85 5.61 6.65 16.59
C LEU A 85 4.36 6.57 17.46
N GLU A 86 3.63 7.65 17.63
CA GLU A 86 2.32 7.67 18.30
C GLU A 86 1.27 6.86 17.53
N ARG A 87 1.21 7.03 16.20
CA ARG A 87 0.27 6.35 15.29
C ARG A 87 0.63 4.90 14.97
N LEU A 88 1.88 4.50 15.18
CA LEU A 88 2.40 3.17 14.79
C LEU A 88 1.56 1.97 15.28
N PRO A 89 1.02 1.93 16.53
CA PRO A 89 0.15 0.83 16.96
C PRO A 89 -1.09 0.66 16.07
N GLY A 90 -1.70 1.78 15.64
CA GLY A 90 -2.82 1.77 14.71
C GLY A 90 -2.40 1.36 13.30
N MET A 91 -1.22 1.80 12.83
CA MET A 91 -0.67 1.38 11.53
C MET A 91 -0.48 -0.14 11.42
N LEU A 92 -0.03 -0.76 12.52
CA LEU A 92 0.16 -2.19 12.62
C LEU A 92 -1.12 -2.93 13.06
N CYS A 93 -2.25 -2.23 13.18
CA CYS A 93 -3.55 -2.79 13.55
C CYS A 93 -3.48 -3.69 14.79
N LEU A 94 -2.80 -3.23 15.84
CA LEU A 94 -2.68 -4.01 17.08
C LEU A 94 -4.03 -4.18 17.79
N ASP A 95 -4.96 -3.26 17.55
CA ASP A 95 -6.36 -3.22 18.00
C ASP A 95 -7.31 -4.15 17.23
N GLU A 96 -6.84 -4.81 16.16
CA GLU A 96 -7.69 -5.62 15.29
C GLU A 96 -8.28 -6.85 15.99
N ASP A 97 -9.60 -6.95 16.11
CA ASP A 97 -10.26 -8.21 16.49
C ASP A 97 -10.50 -9.08 15.25
N VAL A 98 -10.21 -10.37 15.37
CA VAL A 98 -10.36 -11.39 14.32
C VAL A 98 -11.14 -12.60 14.80
N SER A 99 -11.74 -12.52 15.99
CA SER A 99 -12.50 -13.62 16.60
C SER A 99 -13.73 -14.03 15.80
N ASP A 100 -14.26 -13.12 14.99
CA ASP A 100 -15.36 -13.31 14.03
C ASP A 100 -14.91 -13.94 12.70
N PHE A 101 -13.59 -14.08 12.46
CA PHE A 101 -13.08 -14.71 11.24
C PHE A 101 -12.98 -16.24 11.39
N THR A 102 -14.10 -16.92 11.15
CA THR A 102 -14.22 -18.38 11.24
C THR A 102 -14.49 -19.03 9.87
N PRO A 103 -13.49 -19.11 8.97
CA PRO A 103 -13.69 -19.64 7.62
C PRO A 103 -14.00 -21.15 7.63
N GLU A 104 -15.10 -21.55 7.01
CA GLU A 104 -15.47 -22.97 6.87
C GLU A 104 -14.63 -23.69 5.80
N HIS A 105 -14.22 -22.97 4.75
CA HIS A 105 -13.48 -23.56 3.64
C HIS A 105 -12.07 -24.01 4.11
N PRO A 106 -11.70 -25.31 3.99
CA PRO A 106 -10.48 -25.85 4.57
C PRO A 106 -9.19 -25.14 4.14
N THR A 107 -9.09 -24.74 2.86
CA THR A 107 -7.92 -23.99 2.35
C THR A 107 -7.75 -22.62 3.01
N ILE A 108 -8.85 -21.92 3.32
CA ILE A 108 -8.80 -20.60 3.97
C ILE A 108 -8.48 -20.78 5.45
N ALA A 109 -9.12 -21.75 6.11
CA ALA A 109 -8.81 -22.10 7.49
C ALA A 109 -7.34 -22.47 7.68
N GLU A 110 -6.77 -23.28 6.78
CA GLU A 110 -5.34 -23.62 6.81
C GLU A 110 -4.45 -22.40 6.56
N ALA A 111 -4.81 -21.54 5.59
CA ALA A 111 -4.07 -20.32 5.33
C ALA A 111 -4.07 -19.39 6.55
N HIS A 112 -5.20 -19.29 7.27
CA HIS A 112 -5.31 -18.56 8.53
C HIS A 112 -4.39 -19.13 9.61
N ARG A 113 -4.41 -20.46 9.83
CA ARG A 113 -3.54 -21.14 10.81
C ARG A 113 -2.05 -20.93 10.54
N ARG A 114 -1.63 -20.88 9.27
CA ARG A 114 -0.22 -20.68 8.88
C ARG A 114 0.27 -19.25 9.09
N ASN A 115 -0.63 -18.28 9.13
CA ASN A 115 -0.29 -16.86 9.19
C ASN A 115 -0.96 -16.17 10.40
N PRO A 116 -0.72 -16.65 11.64
CA PRO A 116 -1.34 -16.08 12.84
C PRO A 116 -0.89 -14.63 13.13
N GLY A 117 0.22 -14.21 12.53
CA GLY A 117 0.79 -12.88 12.67
C GLY A 117 0.24 -11.82 11.70
N LEU A 118 -0.59 -12.20 10.72
CA LEU A 118 -1.07 -11.23 9.75
C LEU A 118 -1.93 -10.15 10.43
N ARG A 119 -1.63 -8.89 10.11
CA ARG A 119 -2.47 -7.72 10.41
C ARG A 119 -2.82 -6.99 9.11
N MET A 120 -4.00 -6.39 9.05
CA MET A 120 -4.34 -5.50 7.94
C MET A 120 -3.68 -4.14 8.13
N LEU A 121 -2.79 -3.73 7.23
CA LEU A 121 -2.10 -2.45 7.30
C LEU A 121 -3.07 -1.25 7.30
N ARG A 122 -2.90 -0.30 8.23
CA ARG A 122 -3.75 0.92 8.33
C ARG A 122 -2.91 2.19 8.45
N THR A 123 -2.32 2.66 7.36
CA THR A 123 -1.44 3.85 7.42
C THR A 123 -2.18 5.12 7.86
N GLY A 124 -3.47 5.24 7.54
CA GLY A 124 -4.22 6.48 7.65
C GLY A 124 -3.67 7.58 6.74
N LEU A 125 -2.99 7.22 5.65
CA LEU A 125 -2.42 8.15 4.66
C LEU A 125 -3.03 7.83 3.29
N VAL A 126 -4.10 8.55 2.96
CA VAL A 126 -4.91 8.29 1.76
C VAL A 126 -4.14 8.70 0.52
N TRP A 127 -3.46 9.84 0.54
CA TRP A 127 -2.71 10.32 -0.62
C TRP A 127 -1.58 9.37 -1.02
N GLU A 128 -0.88 8.79 -0.03
CA GLU A 128 0.20 7.82 -0.26
C GLU A 128 -0.28 6.51 -0.87
N ALA A 129 -1.51 6.08 -0.55
CA ALA A 129 -2.12 4.92 -1.18
C ALA A 129 -2.74 5.24 -2.55
N LEU A 130 -3.29 6.44 -2.72
CA LEU A 130 -4.05 6.86 -3.90
C LEU A 130 -3.18 6.97 -5.15
N VAL A 131 -2.03 7.65 -5.07
CA VAL A 131 -1.21 7.90 -6.26
C VAL A 131 -0.71 6.58 -6.88
N PRO A 132 -0.12 5.63 -6.13
CA PRO A 132 0.24 4.33 -6.68
C PRO A 132 -0.96 3.56 -7.23
N ALA A 133 -2.10 3.55 -6.53
CA ALA A 133 -3.29 2.85 -6.99
C ALA A 133 -3.77 3.39 -8.36
N VAL A 134 -3.77 4.72 -8.55
CA VAL A 134 -4.10 5.32 -9.85
C VAL A 134 -3.05 4.97 -10.91
N LEU A 135 -1.76 4.97 -10.58
CA LEU A 135 -0.69 4.57 -11.51
C LEU A 135 -0.79 3.10 -11.93
N GLU A 136 -1.35 2.23 -11.10
CA GLU A 136 -1.49 0.79 -11.36
C GLU A 136 -2.71 0.44 -12.23
N GLN A 137 -3.63 1.37 -12.46
CA GLN A 137 -4.85 1.13 -13.25
C GLN A 137 -4.55 0.61 -14.66
N LYS A 138 -5.09 -0.58 -14.98
CA LYS A 138 -5.13 -1.20 -16.32
C LYS A 138 -3.75 -1.34 -16.99
N VAL A 139 -2.68 -1.46 -16.21
CA VAL A 139 -1.32 -1.67 -16.71
C VAL A 139 -0.64 -2.82 -15.98
N HIS A 140 0.45 -3.34 -16.54
CA HIS A 140 1.29 -4.27 -15.81
C HIS A 140 1.91 -3.59 -14.58
N THR A 141 1.91 -4.30 -13.44
CA THR A 141 2.50 -3.85 -12.17
C THR A 141 3.91 -3.30 -12.33
N ARG A 142 4.76 -3.98 -13.11
CA ARG A 142 6.14 -3.51 -13.39
C ARG A 142 6.16 -2.15 -14.09
N THR A 143 5.26 -1.92 -15.05
CA THR A 143 5.14 -0.64 -15.75
C THR A 143 4.74 0.48 -14.78
N ALA A 144 3.75 0.23 -13.93
CA ALA A 144 3.32 1.18 -12.91
C ALA A 144 4.43 1.51 -11.90
N HIS A 145 5.16 0.49 -11.43
CA HIS A 145 6.31 0.68 -10.53
C HIS A 145 7.43 1.50 -11.19
N ASP A 146 7.69 1.29 -12.49
CA ASP A 146 8.66 2.10 -13.23
C ASP A 146 8.19 3.57 -13.38
N SER A 147 6.89 3.80 -13.63
CA SER A 147 6.29 5.15 -13.61
C SER A 147 6.44 5.82 -12.25
N TRP A 148 6.05 5.13 -11.18
CA TRP A 148 6.18 5.57 -9.78
C TRP A 148 7.61 6.01 -9.48
N ARG A 149 8.57 5.11 -9.74
CA ARG A 149 9.99 5.35 -9.52
C ARG A 149 10.49 6.59 -10.27
N LYS A 150 10.19 6.72 -11.58
CA LYS A 150 10.58 7.89 -12.39
C LYS A 150 10.05 9.20 -11.80
N LEU A 151 8.78 9.22 -11.37
CA LEU A 151 8.12 10.42 -10.86
C LEU A 151 8.65 10.80 -9.47
N VAL A 152 8.79 9.84 -8.55
CA VAL A 152 9.31 10.11 -7.20
C VAL A 152 10.80 10.48 -7.22
N TRP A 153 11.62 9.88 -8.09
CA TRP A 153 13.01 10.33 -8.25
C TRP A 153 13.14 11.77 -8.75
N ARG A 154 12.17 12.25 -9.52
CA ARG A 154 12.20 13.60 -10.09
C ARG A 154 11.58 14.64 -9.18
N TYR A 155 10.48 14.31 -8.50
CA TYR A 155 9.67 15.27 -7.75
C TYR A 155 9.59 14.98 -6.24
N GLY A 156 10.02 13.81 -5.78
CA GLY A 156 10.10 13.51 -4.35
C GLY A 156 11.32 14.17 -3.70
N THR A 157 11.29 14.29 -2.38
CA THR A 157 12.36 14.90 -1.58
C THR A 157 13.24 13.81 -0.94
N PRO A 158 14.52 14.08 -0.64
CA PRO A 158 15.34 13.17 0.15
C PRO A 158 14.70 12.88 1.51
N ALA A 159 14.68 11.62 1.94
CA ALA A 159 14.07 11.27 3.21
C ALA A 159 14.88 11.82 4.41
N PRO A 160 14.24 12.34 5.48
CA PRO A 160 14.93 12.74 6.71
C PRO A 160 15.76 11.59 7.29
N GLY A 161 16.99 11.84 7.74
CA GLY A 161 17.92 10.74 8.08
C GLY A 161 18.89 11.02 9.22
N PRO A 162 19.69 10.00 9.59
CA PRO A 162 20.29 8.98 8.71
C PRO A 162 19.34 7.90 8.15
N VAL A 163 19.41 7.63 6.84
CA VAL A 163 18.62 6.61 6.11
C VAL A 163 19.47 5.89 5.05
N PRO A 164 19.06 4.71 4.54
CA PRO A 164 19.70 4.09 3.38
C PRO A 164 19.77 5.03 2.18
N GLN A 165 20.90 5.03 1.47
CA GLN A 165 21.16 5.94 0.35
C GLN A 165 20.06 5.88 -0.71
N GLY A 166 19.42 7.02 -0.99
CA GLY A 166 18.42 7.13 -2.05
C GLY A 166 16.98 6.86 -1.63
N LEU A 167 16.72 6.68 -0.32
CA LEU A 167 15.35 6.74 0.21
C LEU A 167 14.76 8.15 -0.01
N ARG A 168 13.50 8.23 -0.44
CA ARG A 168 12.80 9.49 -0.73
C ARG A 168 11.39 9.50 -0.15
N VAL A 169 10.92 10.69 0.21
CA VAL A 169 9.50 10.94 0.45
C VAL A 169 8.84 11.26 -0.89
N MET A 170 7.66 10.68 -1.15
CA MET A 170 6.90 11.01 -2.36
C MET A 170 6.47 12.49 -2.36
N PRO A 171 6.19 13.08 -3.55
CA PRO A 171 5.72 14.46 -3.61
C PRO A 171 4.40 14.66 -2.85
N ASP A 172 4.20 15.85 -2.30
CA ASP A 172 2.91 16.26 -1.76
C ASP A 172 1.87 16.48 -2.87
N ALA A 173 0.60 16.63 -2.48
CA ALA A 173 -0.50 16.79 -3.43
C ALA A 173 -0.31 17.99 -4.35
N GLU A 174 0.18 19.12 -3.84
CA GLU A 174 0.38 20.33 -4.64
C GLU A 174 1.50 20.17 -5.67
N THR A 175 2.57 19.45 -5.33
CA THR A 175 3.61 19.10 -6.30
C THR A 175 3.06 18.20 -7.39
N TRP A 176 2.33 17.13 -7.04
CA TRP A 176 1.68 16.25 -8.02
C TRP A 176 0.73 16.99 -8.96
N ARG A 177 -0.01 17.98 -8.44
CA ARG A 177 -0.91 18.85 -9.21
C ARG A 177 -0.18 19.62 -10.30
N HIS A 178 1.06 20.01 -10.05
CA HIS A 178 1.87 20.85 -10.93
C HIS A 178 2.87 20.07 -11.79
N ILE A 179 2.91 18.73 -11.69
CA ILE A 179 3.69 17.92 -12.62
C ILE A 179 3.14 18.12 -14.04
N PRO A 180 3.95 18.58 -15.00
CA PRO A 180 3.45 18.83 -16.34
C PRO A 180 3.06 17.53 -17.06
N SER A 181 2.05 17.61 -17.92
CA SER A 181 1.48 16.45 -18.63
C SER A 181 2.51 15.66 -19.44
N TRP A 182 3.48 16.32 -20.06
CA TRP A 182 4.56 15.65 -20.82
C TRP A 182 5.49 14.83 -19.93
N VAL A 183 5.59 15.16 -18.64
CA VAL A 183 6.41 14.39 -17.70
C VAL A 183 5.70 13.10 -17.29
N TYR A 184 4.38 13.15 -17.08
CA TYR A 184 3.55 11.95 -16.95
C TYR A 184 3.68 11.05 -18.18
N HIS A 185 3.58 11.63 -19.38
CA HIS A 185 3.73 10.88 -20.62
C HIS A 185 5.10 10.17 -20.72
N ARG A 186 6.21 10.89 -20.47
CA ARG A 186 7.57 10.31 -20.43
C ARG A 186 7.76 9.28 -19.32
N ALA A 187 6.94 9.33 -18.28
CA ALA A 187 6.87 8.30 -17.24
C ALA A 187 5.97 7.11 -17.62
N ASN A 188 5.43 7.04 -18.84
CA ASN A 188 4.47 6.03 -19.31
C ASN A 188 3.11 6.08 -18.57
N VAL A 189 2.71 7.28 -18.14
CA VAL A 189 1.41 7.55 -17.51
C VAL A 189 0.49 8.22 -18.51
N GLY A 190 -0.59 7.53 -18.87
CA GLY A 190 -1.59 8.02 -19.82
C GLY A 190 -2.42 9.18 -19.27
N PRO A 191 -3.09 9.95 -20.14
CA PRO A 191 -3.80 11.18 -19.78
C PRO A 191 -4.94 10.96 -18.77
N GLN A 192 -5.60 9.79 -18.80
CA GLN A 192 -6.65 9.47 -17.85
C GLN A 192 -6.11 9.37 -16.41
N ARG A 193 -5.03 8.59 -16.21
CA ARG A 193 -4.42 8.40 -14.89
C ARG A 193 -3.83 9.71 -14.34
N SER A 194 -3.13 10.48 -15.16
CA SER A 194 -2.58 11.77 -14.72
C SER A 194 -3.68 12.78 -14.40
N LYS A 195 -4.76 12.84 -15.19
CA LYS A 195 -5.93 13.67 -14.88
C LYS A 195 -6.57 13.29 -13.54
N THR A 196 -6.72 11.99 -13.24
CA THR A 196 -7.24 11.53 -11.94
C THR A 196 -6.37 12.01 -10.78
N ILE A 197 -5.04 11.89 -10.88
CA ILE A 197 -4.10 12.37 -9.85
C ILE A 197 -4.25 13.89 -9.65
N VAL A 198 -4.32 14.67 -10.73
CA VAL A 198 -4.47 16.14 -10.68
C VAL A 198 -5.83 16.57 -10.13
N LEU A 199 -6.90 15.81 -10.37
CA LEU A 199 -8.21 16.09 -9.79
C LEU A 199 -8.24 15.75 -8.30
N ALA A 200 -7.67 14.60 -7.92
CA ALA A 200 -7.57 14.18 -6.52
C ALA A 200 -6.72 15.17 -5.70
N SER A 201 -5.61 15.67 -6.25
CA SER A 201 -4.73 16.59 -5.51
C SER A 201 -5.41 17.89 -5.09
N ARG A 202 -6.36 18.38 -5.87
CA ARG A 202 -7.13 19.61 -5.56
C ARG A 202 -7.99 19.48 -4.30
N ILE A 203 -8.32 18.25 -3.91
CA ILE A 203 -9.15 17.96 -2.74
C ILE A 203 -8.46 17.01 -1.77
N ALA A 204 -7.13 16.90 -1.84
CA ALA A 204 -6.36 15.90 -1.09
C ALA A 204 -6.65 15.93 0.42
N SER A 205 -6.74 17.12 1.03
CA SER A 205 -7.10 17.24 2.46
C SER A 205 -8.46 16.60 2.77
N LYS A 206 -9.48 16.80 1.94
CA LYS A 206 -10.81 16.17 2.12
C LYS A 206 -10.80 14.65 1.90
N LEU A 207 -9.82 14.15 1.14
CA LEU A 207 -9.61 12.71 0.94
C LEU A 207 -8.84 12.12 2.12
N GLU A 208 -7.86 12.82 2.69
CA GLU A 208 -7.18 12.40 3.93
C GLU A 208 -8.17 12.26 5.09
N ASP A 209 -9.13 13.18 5.22
CA ASP A 209 -10.21 13.09 6.22
C ASP A 209 -11.02 11.78 6.12
N ALA A 210 -10.99 11.09 4.97
CA ALA A 210 -11.67 9.80 4.82
C ALA A 210 -11.10 8.71 5.74
N ALA A 211 -9.85 8.85 6.23
CA ALA A 211 -9.26 7.93 7.20
C ALA A 211 -9.97 7.92 8.56
N ALA A 212 -10.78 8.95 8.85
CA ALA A 212 -11.58 9.04 10.08
C ALA A 212 -13.05 8.62 9.88
N LEU A 213 -13.46 8.23 8.67
CA LEU A 213 -14.83 7.82 8.34
C LEU A 213 -14.99 6.30 8.45
N SER A 214 -16.24 5.83 8.44
CA SER A 214 -16.49 4.39 8.21
C SER A 214 -15.99 3.96 6.83
N HIS A 215 -15.67 2.68 6.65
CA HIS A 215 -15.16 2.18 5.35
C HIS A 215 -16.10 2.49 4.18
N ALA A 216 -17.43 2.37 4.38
CA ALA A 216 -18.42 2.68 3.35
C ALA A 216 -18.44 4.17 2.98
N GLU A 217 -18.41 5.07 3.96
CA GLU A 217 -18.37 6.51 3.72
C GLU A 217 -17.04 6.96 3.09
N ALA A 218 -15.93 6.33 3.50
CA ALA A 218 -14.61 6.56 2.93
C ALA A 218 -14.57 6.14 1.45
N GLU A 219 -15.12 4.97 1.10
CA GLU A 219 -15.23 4.51 -0.28
C GLU A 219 -16.08 5.49 -1.13
N GLN A 220 -17.24 5.91 -0.62
CA GLN A 220 -18.10 6.90 -1.29
C GLN A 220 -17.35 8.21 -1.53
N ARG A 221 -16.59 8.69 -0.53
CA ARG A 221 -15.77 9.91 -0.63
C ARG A 221 -14.71 9.77 -1.72
N LEU A 222 -13.96 8.67 -1.75
CA LEU A 222 -12.92 8.41 -2.76
C LEU A 222 -13.51 8.42 -4.18
N ARG A 223 -14.66 7.76 -4.36
CA ARG A 223 -15.32 7.61 -5.66
C ARG A 223 -15.98 8.89 -6.19
N THR A 224 -15.98 9.98 -5.41
CA THR A 224 -16.35 11.31 -5.94
C THR A 224 -15.33 11.85 -6.95
N VAL A 225 -14.08 11.35 -6.94
CA VAL A 225 -13.04 11.75 -7.88
C VAL A 225 -13.23 11.01 -9.20
N PRO A 226 -13.43 11.73 -10.33
CA PRO A 226 -13.49 11.08 -11.63
C PRO A 226 -12.22 10.28 -11.93
N GLY A 227 -12.40 8.98 -12.22
CA GLY A 227 -11.30 8.05 -12.47
C GLY A 227 -10.91 7.19 -11.26
N ILE A 228 -11.54 7.37 -10.10
CA ILE A 228 -11.48 6.43 -8.97
C ILE A 228 -12.74 5.57 -8.97
N GLY A 229 -12.60 4.32 -9.41
CA GLY A 229 -13.66 3.31 -9.37
C GLY A 229 -13.52 2.36 -8.18
N VAL A 230 -14.36 1.32 -8.12
CA VAL A 230 -14.39 0.30 -7.05
C VAL A 230 -13.01 -0.33 -6.80
N TRP A 231 -12.31 -0.72 -7.87
CA TRP A 231 -10.97 -1.30 -7.77
C TRP A 231 -9.97 -0.35 -7.08
N THR A 232 -9.90 0.92 -7.51
CA THR A 232 -8.96 1.89 -6.94
C THR A 232 -9.34 2.26 -5.51
N ALA A 233 -10.64 2.37 -5.21
CA ALA A 233 -11.09 2.63 -3.84
C ALA A 233 -10.70 1.47 -2.90
N ALA A 234 -10.85 0.22 -3.35
CA ALA A 234 -10.42 -0.96 -2.60
C ALA A 234 -8.90 -0.97 -2.36
N GLU A 235 -8.07 -0.73 -3.38
CA GLU A 235 -6.61 -0.67 -3.23
C GLU A 235 -6.15 0.41 -2.22
N ILE A 236 -6.87 1.54 -2.16
CA ILE A 236 -6.65 2.58 -1.17
C ILE A 236 -7.09 2.09 0.22
N ALA A 237 -8.31 1.55 0.34
CA ALA A 237 -8.89 1.12 1.60
C ALA A 237 -8.06 0.02 2.30
N GLN A 238 -7.52 -0.93 1.53
CA GLN A 238 -6.66 -1.99 2.03
C GLN A 238 -5.36 -1.49 2.71
N ARG A 239 -4.89 -0.29 2.38
CA ARG A 239 -3.61 0.26 2.86
C ARG A 239 -3.81 1.42 3.82
N ALA A 240 -4.71 2.34 3.47
CA ALA A 240 -4.98 3.53 4.27
C ALA A 240 -5.89 3.22 5.46
N PHE A 241 -6.93 2.40 5.25
CA PHE A 241 -7.97 2.17 6.27
C PHE A 241 -7.81 0.81 6.98
N GLY A 242 -7.00 -0.09 6.42
CA GLY A 242 -6.88 -1.46 6.93
C GLY A 242 -8.19 -2.24 6.76
N ASP A 243 -8.94 -1.93 5.70
CA ASP A 243 -10.21 -2.59 5.41
C ASP A 243 -9.98 -4.05 5.02
N SER A 244 -10.31 -4.98 5.93
CA SER A 244 -10.21 -6.42 5.75
C SER A 244 -11.24 -6.98 4.77
N ASP A 245 -12.20 -6.17 4.31
CA ASP A 245 -13.30 -6.58 3.43
C ASP A 245 -13.20 -6.00 2.00
N ALA A 246 -12.29 -5.05 1.78
CA ALA A 246 -12.14 -4.32 0.52
C ALA A 246 -11.59 -5.20 -0.62
N LEU A 247 -12.45 -5.98 -1.29
CA LEU A 247 -12.08 -6.73 -2.49
C LEU A 247 -11.82 -5.80 -3.68
N SER A 248 -10.68 -5.98 -4.36
CA SER A 248 -10.33 -5.28 -5.60
C SER A 248 -11.11 -5.83 -6.80
N VAL A 249 -12.44 -5.71 -6.79
CA VAL A 249 -13.31 -6.10 -7.90
C VAL A 249 -12.89 -5.39 -9.18
N GLY A 250 -12.81 -6.10 -10.30
CA GLY A 250 -12.25 -5.61 -11.57
C GLY A 250 -10.75 -5.82 -11.71
N ASP A 251 -10.08 -6.45 -10.74
CA ASP A 251 -8.70 -6.88 -10.89
C ASP A 251 -8.60 -8.02 -11.93
N PHE A 252 -7.66 -7.89 -12.86
CA PHE A 252 -7.55 -8.79 -14.00
C PHE A 252 -7.20 -10.25 -13.63
N HIS A 253 -6.74 -10.50 -12.41
CA HIS A 253 -6.31 -11.83 -11.96
C HIS A 253 -7.05 -12.34 -10.74
N LEU A 254 -7.58 -11.45 -9.89
CA LEU A 254 -8.13 -11.81 -8.59
C LEU A 254 -9.21 -12.89 -8.65
N ALA A 255 -10.32 -12.65 -9.36
CA ALA A 255 -11.43 -13.61 -9.45
C ALA A 255 -10.97 -14.99 -9.95
N ALA A 256 -10.18 -15.00 -11.03
CA ALA A 256 -9.62 -16.24 -11.57
C ALA A 256 -8.70 -16.96 -10.56
N ILE A 257 -7.87 -16.22 -9.79
CA ILE A 257 -7.02 -16.80 -8.75
C ILE A 257 -7.89 -17.42 -7.64
N VAL A 258 -8.92 -16.70 -7.17
CA VAL A 258 -9.84 -17.19 -6.14
C VAL A 258 -10.53 -18.47 -6.62
N GLY A 259 -11.10 -18.46 -7.82
CA GLY A 259 -11.75 -19.63 -8.42
C GLY A 259 -10.82 -20.83 -8.53
N TRP A 260 -9.62 -20.68 -9.10
CA TRP A 260 -8.68 -21.80 -9.23
C TRP A 260 -8.13 -22.31 -7.88
N THR A 261 -8.07 -21.45 -6.88
CA THR A 261 -7.55 -21.78 -5.55
C THR A 261 -8.59 -22.52 -4.70
N LEU A 262 -9.86 -22.10 -4.76
CA LEU A 262 -10.92 -22.59 -3.88
C LEU A 262 -11.89 -23.56 -4.58
N LEU A 263 -12.14 -23.36 -5.88
CA LEU A 263 -13.14 -24.10 -6.65
C LEU A 263 -12.53 -24.96 -7.77
N ASN A 264 -11.22 -24.84 -8.00
CA ASN A 264 -10.50 -25.53 -9.07
C ASN A 264 -11.07 -25.27 -10.50
N ARG A 265 -11.67 -24.09 -10.71
CA ARG A 265 -12.14 -23.58 -12.00
C ARG A 265 -12.09 -22.05 -12.00
N PRO A 266 -12.01 -21.36 -13.15
CA PRO A 266 -12.12 -19.91 -13.16
C PRO A 266 -13.54 -19.49 -12.76
N ILE A 267 -13.63 -18.33 -12.09
CA ILE A 267 -14.87 -17.60 -11.79
C ILE A 267 -14.67 -16.15 -12.21
N ASP A 268 -15.76 -15.42 -12.41
CA ASP A 268 -15.74 -13.97 -12.64
C ASP A 268 -15.91 -13.17 -11.34
N ASP A 269 -15.96 -11.84 -11.47
CA ASP A 269 -16.05 -10.94 -10.34
C ASP A 269 -17.35 -11.09 -9.55
N ASP A 270 -18.48 -11.29 -10.23
CA ASP A 270 -19.79 -11.41 -9.59
C ASP A 270 -19.87 -12.71 -8.78
N GLU A 271 -19.43 -13.82 -9.38
CA GLU A 271 -19.35 -15.11 -8.70
C GLU A 271 -18.34 -15.10 -7.55
N MET A 272 -17.21 -14.39 -7.68
CA MET A 272 -16.26 -14.21 -6.56
C MET A 272 -16.89 -13.47 -5.39
N VAL A 273 -17.63 -12.38 -5.66
CA VAL A 273 -18.29 -11.59 -4.62
C VAL A 273 -19.33 -12.42 -3.89
N GLU A 274 -20.17 -13.15 -4.61
CA GLU A 274 -21.17 -14.06 -4.04
C GLU A 274 -20.50 -15.17 -3.20
N TYR A 275 -19.46 -15.81 -3.75
CA TYR A 275 -18.79 -16.93 -3.09
C TYR A 275 -18.09 -16.52 -1.79
N LEU A 276 -17.52 -15.32 -1.73
CA LEU A 276 -16.83 -14.83 -0.54
C LEU A 276 -17.75 -14.11 0.46
N GLU A 277 -19.04 -13.92 0.15
CA GLU A 277 -19.99 -13.22 1.02
C GLU A 277 -20.04 -13.75 2.47
N PRO A 278 -19.99 -15.08 2.74
CA PRO A 278 -19.97 -15.60 4.11
C PRO A 278 -18.74 -15.18 4.93
N LEU A 279 -17.68 -14.69 4.27
CA LEU A 279 -16.46 -14.24 4.95
C LEU A 279 -16.50 -12.78 5.34
N ARG A 280 -17.56 -12.02 5.06
CA ARG A 280 -17.65 -10.63 5.54
C ARG A 280 -17.49 -10.57 7.07
N PRO A 281 -16.75 -9.59 7.61
CA PRO A 281 -16.06 -8.46 6.96
C PRO A 281 -14.57 -8.72 6.63
N HIS A 282 -14.22 -9.92 6.16
CA HIS A 282 -12.83 -10.41 6.01
C HIS A 282 -12.49 -10.93 4.61
N ARG A 283 -13.22 -10.50 3.58
CA ARG A 283 -13.02 -11.02 2.22
C ARG A 283 -11.62 -10.73 1.67
N TYR A 284 -11.10 -9.53 1.88
CA TYR A 284 -9.71 -9.19 1.52
C TYR A 284 -8.68 -9.91 2.40
N ARG A 285 -8.96 -10.09 3.70
CA ARG A 285 -8.11 -10.89 4.59
C ARG A 285 -7.94 -12.31 4.06
N ALA A 286 -9.02 -12.96 3.62
CA ALA A 286 -8.96 -14.30 3.05
C ALA A 286 -8.05 -14.35 1.81
N VAL A 287 -8.19 -13.39 0.89
CA VAL A 287 -7.31 -13.25 -0.28
C VAL A 287 -5.84 -13.08 0.13
N ARG A 288 -5.55 -12.22 1.11
CA ARG A 288 -4.20 -12.02 1.63
C ARG A 288 -3.60 -13.28 2.23
N LEU A 289 -4.38 -14.03 3.03
CA LEU A 289 -3.97 -15.29 3.63
C LEU A 289 -3.64 -16.34 2.57
N LEU A 290 -4.47 -16.49 1.53
CA LEU A 290 -4.21 -17.42 0.43
C LEU A 290 -2.89 -17.08 -0.30
N GLY A 291 -2.61 -15.80 -0.50
CA GLY A 291 -1.35 -15.33 -1.07
C GLY A 291 -0.15 -15.68 -0.19
N LEU A 292 -0.20 -15.33 1.09
CA LEU A 292 0.90 -15.55 2.05
C LEU A 292 1.17 -17.02 2.33
N ALA A 293 0.13 -17.86 2.38
CA ALA A 293 0.27 -19.30 2.52
C ALA A 293 0.82 -20.01 1.26
N GLY A 294 0.98 -19.27 0.15
CA GLY A 294 1.41 -19.83 -1.13
C GLY A 294 0.34 -20.66 -1.85
N PHE A 295 -0.93 -20.52 -1.46
CA PHE A 295 -2.04 -21.27 -2.04
C PHE A 295 -2.65 -20.59 -3.26
N ALA A 296 -2.57 -19.27 -3.33
CA ALA A 296 -3.07 -18.48 -4.45
C ALA A 296 -2.45 -18.94 -5.78
N ARG A 297 -3.28 -19.55 -6.65
CA ARG A 297 -2.82 -20.14 -7.91
C ARG A 297 -3.76 -19.81 -9.06
N LYS A 298 -3.16 -19.65 -10.25
CA LYS A 298 -3.85 -19.60 -11.54
C LYS A 298 -2.96 -20.35 -12.55
N PRO A 299 -3.44 -21.41 -13.22
CA PRO A 299 -2.63 -22.10 -14.21
C PRO A 299 -2.22 -21.16 -15.36
N LYS A 300 -1.07 -21.43 -15.97
CA LYS A 300 -0.52 -20.62 -17.06
C LYS A 300 -1.07 -21.15 -18.39
N PHE A 301 -1.88 -20.35 -19.07
CA PHE A 301 -2.55 -20.75 -20.32
C PHE A 301 -1.97 -20.09 -21.59
N GLY A 302 -0.88 -19.33 -21.49
CA GLY A 302 -0.28 -18.67 -22.65
C GLY A 302 0.94 -17.80 -22.35
N PRO A 303 1.58 -17.22 -23.40
CA PRO A 303 2.70 -16.31 -23.25
C PRO A 303 2.27 -15.02 -22.54
N ARG A 304 3.23 -14.34 -21.88
CA ARG A 304 2.96 -13.07 -21.21
C ARG A 304 2.64 -11.99 -22.24
N THR A 305 1.61 -11.20 -21.99
CA THR A 305 1.31 -9.99 -22.77
C THR A 305 2.54 -9.07 -22.79
N PRO A 306 2.91 -8.51 -23.96
CA PRO A 306 4.05 -7.61 -24.05
C PRO A 306 3.80 -6.32 -23.26
N TYR A 307 4.87 -5.75 -22.68
CA TYR A 307 4.78 -4.46 -22.02
C TYR A 307 4.54 -3.35 -23.04
N THR A 308 3.55 -2.50 -22.78
CA THR A 308 3.31 -1.31 -23.58
C THR A 308 4.14 -0.13 -23.05
N ASP A 309 4.90 0.52 -23.91
CA ASP A 309 5.70 1.72 -23.60
C ASP A 309 5.30 2.89 -24.51
N HIS A 310 4.69 3.91 -23.93
CA HIS A 310 4.29 5.13 -24.62
C HIS A 310 5.28 6.29 -24.41
N SER A 311 6.41 6.07 -23.72
CA SER A 311 7.30 7.15 -23.29
C SER A 311 8.15 7.79 -24.40
N ARG A 312 8.14 7.24 -25.63
CA ARG A 312 9.04 7.59 -26.73
C ARG A 312 8.37 8.27 -27.95
N ILE A 313 7.11 8.67 -27.83
CA ILE A 313 6.39 9.41 -28.89
C ILE A 313 6.74 10.90 -28.80
#